data_AF-A0A3B0JEJ2-F1
#
_entry.id   AF-A0A3B0JEJ2-F1
#
_cell.length_a   1.000
_cell.length_b   1.000
_cell.length_c   1.000
_cell.angle_alpha   90.00
_cell.angle_beta   90.00
_cell.angle_gamma   90.00
#
_symmetry.space_group_name_H-M   'P 1'
#
loop_
_entity.id
_entity.type
_entity.pdbx_description
1 polymer ?
#
loop_
_entity_poly.entity_id
_entity_poly.type
_entity_poly.pdbx_seq_one_letter_code
_entity_poly.pdbx_strand_id
1 'polypeptide(L)'
;MARNAAAGVVATLPGGGGGEPSSPVQKVWKPELYKIQLEAPAPCPMRCQRTLPLPPTKCTAEEVELDNQAARLYGSEYHGLMGHLEAEHLLSLTGGEGSYLVRRSPMSDGFYTLSLRFNKRTKHYKLFHKPGVGHYLREQDKRFDSVYDMVADGLINFHMQLHASPIIQQINQQTKNCYQQSPYMTLNGRKLRALSNELGKTNAAAAAAAAAAAATGAAKDEAAPKDVDVPLTPAQPSASQPPAVAVDPMPLIYEKLHLFKVHTFKGLNWCEFCANFLWGFTAQGVKCEACGFVAHTKCSELVPPKCVPDLKRIRGVFGTDLATMVQLDPRHQIPFVVRRCVEEVEARGMLQEGIYRVSGFADEIEALKLALDREGEKTDMSEAAYGNVNVIAGTLKLYLRLLPVPLITFQAYPSFMTAGRNTKQAEQLKLMSEAVRSLPPAHYSCLQYMLEHLKRVASHYAVNKMNEHNLATVFAPTLIATPQHMTNLTEEIFMLSSLITHCKTIFA
;
A
#
# COMPACT_ATOMS: atom_id res chain seq x y z
N MET A 1 62.24 40.12 -4.18
CA MET A 1 60.87 39.67 -4.53
C MET A 1 61.00 38.80 -5.79
N ALA A 2 61.39 37.53 -5.76
CA ALA A 2 60.74 36.34 -5.16
C ALA A 2 59.22 36.32 -5.42
N ARG A 3 58.60 35.31 -6.01
CA ARG A 3 59.03 33.98 -6.49
C ARG A 3 57.88 33.41 -7.35
N ASN A 4 58.23 32.62 -8.36
CA ASN A 4 57.35 31.74 -9.13
C ASN A 4 56.45 30.87 -8.24
N ALA A 5 55.21 30.62 -8.68
CA ALA A 5 54.38 29.52 -8.22
C ALA A 5 53.99 28.63 -9.42
N ALA A 6 54.25 27.35 -9.24
CA ALA A 6 54.26 26.31 -10.24
C ALA A 6 52.89 25.64 -10.45
N ALA A 7 52.73 25.14 -11.67
CA ALA A 7 52.10 23.90 -12.11
C ALA A 7 51.15 23.12 -11.17
N GLY A 8 49.98 22.79 -11.71
CA GLY A 8 49.11 21.71 -11.28
C GLY A 8 48.13 21.34 -12.40
N VAL A 9 48.64 20.77 -13.49
CA VAL A 9 47.81 20.17 -14.56
C VAL A 9 47.15 18.93 -13.99
N VAL A 10 45.86 19.03 -13.67
CA VAL A 10 45.03 17.87 -13.33
C VAL A 10 44.64 17.20 -14.64
N ALA A 11 45.20 16.01 -14.88
CA ALA A 11 44.83 15.13 -15.97
C ALA A 11 43.35 14.75 -15.83
N THR A 12 42.52 15.23 -16.76
CA THR A 12 41.14 14.77 -16.96
C THR A 12 41.16 13.40 -17.62
N LEU A 13 41.02 12.35 -16.82
CA LEU A 13 40.62 11.03 -17.32
C LEU A 13 39.14 11.10 -17.75
N PRO A 14 38.74 10.57 -18.92
CA PRO A 14 37.35 10.50 -19.32
C PRO A 14 36.64 9.43 -18.47
N GLY A 15 36.01 9.87 -17.38
CA GLY A 15 35.07 9.05 -16.64
C GLY A 15 33.83 8.79 -17.48
N GLY A 16 33.76 7.61 -18.09
CA GLY A 16 32.56 7.09 -18.72
C GLY A 16 31.43 6.99 -17.71
N GLY A 17 30.60 8.04 -17.65
CA GLY A 17 29.33 8.05 -16.95
C GLY A 17 28.32 7.18 -17.69
N GLY A 18 28.49 5.86 -17.59
CA GLY A 18 27.44 4.90 -17.86
C GLY A 18 26.38 5.00 -16.78
N GLY A 19 25.44 5.93 -16.92
CA GLY A 19 24.19 5.88 -16.16
C GLY A 19 23.47 4.58 -16.52
N GLU A 20 23.34 3.67 -15.56
CA GLU A 20 22.48 2.49 -15.72
C GLU A 20 21.04 2.95 -16.02
N PRO A 21 20.30 2.21 -16.87
CA PRO A 21 18.87 2.38 -16.99
C PRO A 21 18.25 2.06 -15.63
N SER A 22 17.53 3.04 -15.08
CA SER A 22 16.67 2.86 -13.90
C SER A 22 15.95 1.52 -13.97
N SER A 23 16.06 0.71 -12.91
CA SER A 23 15.25 -0.49 -12.75
C SER A 23 13.79 -0.17 -13.14
N PRO A 24 13.18 -0.86 -14.11
CA PRO A 24 11.95 -0.42 -14.79
C PRO A 24 10.69 -0.46 -13.91
N VAL A 25 10.83 -0.78 -12.61
CA VAL A 25 9.71 -0.83 -11.66
C VAL A 25 9.46 0.57 -11.12
N GLN A 26 8.63 1.32 -11.85
CA GLN A 26 8.02 2.55 -11.40
C GLN A 26 7.26 2.28 -10.08
N LYS A 27 7.36 3.17 -9.09
CA LYS A 27 6.60 3.04 -7.82
C LYS A 27 5.12 2.86 -8.16
N VAL A 28 4.61 1.66 -7.88
CA VAL A 28 3.28 1.24 -8.30
C VAL A 28 2.24 2.03 -7.51
N TRP A 29 2.41 2.12 -6.20
CA TRP A 29 1.46 2.74 -5.28
C TRP A 29 1.68 4.26 -5.16
N LYS A 30 0.58 5.00 -5.23
CA LYS A 30 0.53 6.47 -5.12
C LYS A 30 0.22 6.88 -3.67
N PRO A 31 1.18 7.45 -2.94
CA PRO A 31 1.04 7.72 -1.51
C PRO A 31 0.33 9.04 -1.18
N GLU A 32 -0.02 9.88 -2.16
CA GLU A 32 -0.47 11.26 -1.95
C GLU A 32 -1.74 11.32 -1.08
N LEU A 33 -2.74 10.50 -1.39
CA LEU A 33 -3.97 10.42 -0.60
C LEU A 33 -3.71 9.91 0.83
N TYR A 34 -2.74 9.03 1.02
CA TYR A 34 -2.35 8.57 2.35
C TYR A 34 -1.72 9.70 3.15
N LYS A 35 -0.78 10.46 2.56
CA LYS A 35 -0.15 11.62 3.20
C LYS A 35 -1.18 12.67 3.60
N ILE A 36 -2.12 13.00 2.71
CA ILE A 36 -3.21 13.95 3.01
C ILE A 36 -4.08 13.43 4.16
N GLN A 37 -4.39 12.13 4.22
CA GLN A 37 -5.15 11.59 5.37
C GLN A 37 -4.39 11.74 6.69
N LEU A 38 -3.06 11.63 6.69
CA LEU A 38 -2.25 11.81 7.90
C LEU A 38 -2.24 13.25 8.42
N GLU A 39 -2.48 14.22 7.54
CA GLU A 39 -2.61 15.64 7.88
C GLU A 39 -4.02 16.00 8.38
N ALA A 40 -4.98 15.08 8.28
CA ALA A 40 -6.34 15.31 8.73
C ALA A 40 -6.41 15.53 10.25
N PRO A 41 -7.20 16.50 10.72
CA PRO A 41 -7.32 16.78 12.15
C PRO A 41 -7.95 15.59 12.88
N ALA A 42 -7.40 15.27 14.05
CA ALA A 42 -7.98 14.25 14.93
C ALA A 42 -9.26 14.77 15.61
N PRO A 43 -10.23 13.90 15.92
CA PRO A 43 -11.40 14.29 16.70
C PRO A 43 -10.99 14.76 18.09
N CYS A 44 -11.42 15.96 18.46
CA CYS A 44 -11.21 16.53 19.78
C CYS A 44 -12.57 16.72 20.49
N PRO A 45 -13.02 15.75 21.30
CA PRO A 45 -14.26 15.90 22.04
C PRO A 45 -14.12 17.02 23.08
N MET A 46 -14.97 18.03 22.98
CA MET A 46 -15.08 19.05 24.01
C MET A 46 -15.74 18.44 25.23
N ARG A 47 -15.08 18.50 26.38
CA ARG A 47 -15.66 18.00 27.63
C ARG A 47 -16.58 19.04 28.24
N CYS A 48 -17.81 18.64 28.55
CA CYS A 48 -18.75 19.49 29.24
C CYS A 48 -18.26 19.75 30.67
N GLN A 49 -18.15 21.03 31.04
CA GLN A 49 -17.81 21.45 32.41
C GLN A 49 -19.05 21.66 33.28
N ARG A 50 -20.26 21.46 32.72
CA ARG A 50 -21.52 21.61 33.45
C ARG A 50 -21.86 20.30 34.15
N THR A 51 -22.34 20.39 35.38
CA THR A 51 -23.01 19.25 36.04
C THR A 51 -24.35 19.05 35.34
N LEU A 52 -24.46 17.97 34.56
CA LEU A 52 -25.70 17.55 33.92
C LEU A 52 -26.32 16.37 34.70
N PRO A 53 -27.66 16.30 34.84
CA PRO A 53 -28.67 17.22 34.29
C PRO A 53 -28.72 18.56 35.03
N LEU A 54 -29.22 19.61 34.36
CA LEU A 54 -29.50 20.90 35.00
C LEU A 54 -30.54 20.70 36.12
N PRO A 55 -30.47 21.48 37.22
CA PRO A 55 -31.39 21.32 38.35
C PRO A 55 -32.87 21.47 37.92
N PRO A 56 -33.80 20.76 38.60
CA PRO A 56 -35.22 20.63 38.21
C PRO A 56 -36.01 21.95 38.20
N THR A 57 -35.41 23.06 38.59
CA THR A 57 -36.02 24.40 38.57
C THR A 57 -36.11 25.02 37.18
N LYS A 58 -35.56 24.38 36.14
CA LYS A 58 -35.50 24.92 34.76
C LYS A 58 -36.00 23.99 33.66
N CYS A 59 -36.44 22.76 33.97
CA CYS A 59 -36.79 21.74 32.98
C CYS A 59 -37.97 20.88 33.46
N THR A 60 -38.75 20.31 32.53
CA THR A 60 -39.80 19.33 32.85
C THR A 60 -39.19 17.96 33.20
N ALA A 61 -39.97 17.08 33.85
CA ALA A 61 -39.50 15.74 34.21
C ALA A 61 -39.08 14.90 32.97
N GLU A 62 -39.79 15.06 31.84
CA GLU A 62 -39.47 14.40 30.58
C GLU A 62 -38.16 14.90 29.97
N GLU A 63 -37.89 16.21 30.04
CA GLU A 63 -36.64 16.81 29.57
C GLU A 63 -35.43 16.35 30.38
N VAL A 64 -35.61 16.18 31.69
CA VAL A 64 -34.56 15.65 32.59
C VAL A 64 -34.22 14.20 32.25
N GLU A 65 -35.22 13.38 31.95
CA GLU A 65 -35.00 11.97 31.57
C GLU A 65 -34.29 11.85 30.21
N LEU A 66 -34.70 12.66 29.22
CA LEU A 66 -34.03 12.75 27.91
C LEU A 66 -32.57 13.17 28.02
N ASP A 67 -32.25 14.14 28.88
CA ASP A 67 -30.89 14.59 29.12
C ASP A 67 -30.07 13.54 29.90
N ASN A 68 -30.68 12.82 30.85
CA ASN A 68 -30.04 11.70 31.54
C ASN A 68 -29.69 10.56 30.58
N GLN A 69 -30.61 10.20 29.68
CA GLN A 69 -30.37 9.19 28.65
C GLN A 69 -29.24 9.61 27.71
N ALA A 70 -29.23 10.88 27.28
CA ALA A 70 -28.19 11.43 26.43
C ALA A 70 -26.82 11.45 27.11
N ALA A 71 -26.76 11.84 28.39
CA ALA A 71 -25.53 11.85 29.17
C ALA A 71 -24.95 10.44 29.36
N ARG A 72 -25.81 9.41 29.48
CA ARG A 72 -25.36 8.01 29.51
C ARG A 72 -24.84 7.53 28.15
N LEU A 73 -25.45 7.98 27.06
CA LEU A 73 -25.11 7.56 25.71
C LEU A 73 -23.84 8.23 25.17
N TYR A 74 -23.72 9.54 25.38
CA TYR A 74 -22.65 10.37 24.80
C TYR A 74 -21.64 10.84 25.86
N GLY A 75 -21.78 10.49 27.13
CA GLY A 75 -20.79 10.79 28.16
C GLY A 75 -20.39 12.28 28.23
N SER A 76 -19.09 12.53 28.21
CA SER A 76 -18.50 13.84 28.50
C SER A 76 -18.67 14.88 27.38
N GLU A 77 -18.93 14.45 26.16
CA GLU A 77 -19.12 15.34 25.00
C GLU A 77 -20.53 15.92 24.90
N TYR A 78 -21.48 15.47 25.74
CA TYR A 78 -22.84 15.99 25.80
C TYR A 78 -22.94 17.28 26.61
N HIS A 79 -23.55 18.32 26.03
CA HIS A 79 -23.65 19.66 26.63
C HIS A 79 -25.08 20.06 27.03
N GLY A 80 -26.04 19.13 26.98
CA GLY A 80 -27.44 19.41 27.31
C GLY A 80 -28.14 20.27 26.27
N LEU A 81 -29.16 21.00 26.72
CA LEU A 81 -29.90 21.97 25.91
C LEU A 81 -29.00 23.16 25.55
N MET A 82 -28.71 23.34 24.27
CA MET A 82 -27.81 24.39 23.78
C MET A 82 -28.18 24.83 22.36
N GLY A 83 -28.18 26.14 22.12
CA GLY A 83 -28.42 26.73 20.80
C GLY A 83 -27.21 26.64 19.85
N HIS A 84 -27.42 26.86 18.55
CA HIS A 84 -26.33 26.79 17.58
C HIS A 84 -25.28 27.91 17.77
N LEU A 85 -25.70 29.13 18.10
CA LEU A 85 -24.80 30.27 18.34
C LEU A 85 -23.88 30.03 19.55
N GLU A 86 -24.45 29.50 20.63
CA GLU A 86 -23.69 29.15 21.84
C GLU A 86 -22.67 28.05 21.54
N ALA A 87 -23.07 27.01 20.80
CA ALA A 87 -22.17 25.94 20.39
C ALA A 87 -21.02 26.44 19.49
N GLU A 88 -21.32 27.34 18.54
CA GLU A 88 -20.31 27.95 17.68
C GLU A 88 -19.35 28.84 18.47
N HIS A 89 -19.85 29.61 19.44
CA HIS A 89 -19.04 30.43 20.33
C HIS A 89 -18.09 29.57 21.17
N LEU A 90 -18.58 28.48 21.77
CA LEU A 90 -17.75 27.55 22.55
C LEU A 90 -16.67 26.90 21.67
N LEU A 91 -17.07 26.36 20.52
CA LEU A 91 -16.13 25.73 19.59
C LEU A 91 -15.11 26.71 19.00
N SER A 92 -15.45 27.99 18.86
CA SER A 92 -14.54 29.00 18.32
C SER A 92 -13.55 29.55 19.35
N LEU A 93 -13.99 29.76 20.60
CA LEU A 93 -13.15 30.28 21.67
C LEU A 93 -12.21 29.23 22.25
N THR A 94 -12.72 28.02 22.46
CA THR A 94 -12.03 26.97 23.23
C THR A 94 -11.61 25.78 22.39
N GLY A 95 -12.17 25.64 21.18
CA GLY A 95 -11.91 24.51 20.27
C GLY A 95 -10.90 24.83 19.16
N GLY A 96 -9.91 23.94 19.01
CA GLY A 96 -9.08 23.85 17.80
C GLY A 96 -9.81 23.19 16.63
N GLU A 97 -9.12 22.97 15.51
CA GLU A 97 -9.68 22.16 14.42
C GLU A 97 -9.96 20.72 14.88
N GLY A 98 -11.07 20.14 14.42
CA GLY A 98 -11.50 18.82 14.85
C GLY A 98 -12.29 18.80 16.17
N SER A 99 -12.46 19.97 16.81
CA SER A 99 -13.26 20.07 18.04
C SER A 99 -14.74 19.83 17.77
N TYR A 100 -15.39 19.04 18.63
CA TYR A 100 -16.81 18.76 18.50
C TYR A 100 -17.52 18.59 19.85
N LEU A 101 -18.84 18.75 19.82
CA LEU A 101 -19.73 18.51 20.95
C LEU A 101 -21.09 17.99 20.48
N VAL A 102 -21.80 17.30 21.38
CA VAL A 102 -23.17 16.85 21.18
C VAL A 102 -24.10 17.70 22.04
N ARG A 103 -25.22 18.14 21.46
CA ARG A 103 -26.22 18.98 22.16
C ARG A 103 -27.64 18.62 21.78
N ARG A 104 -28.60 18.95 22.63
CA ARG A 104 -30.03 18.97 22.31
C ARG A 104 -30.40 20.36 21.83
N SER A 105 -30.96 20.47 20.61
CA SER A 105 -31.36 21.77 20.08
C SER A 105 -32.75 22.15 20.59
N PRO A 106 -33.00 23.41 20.99
CA PRO A 106 -34.32 23.83 21.51
C PRO A 106 -35.48 23.67 20.53
N MET A 107 -35.19 23.68 19.23
CA MET A 107 -36.19 23.59 18.14
C MET A 107 -36.27 22.22 17.49
N SER A 108 -35.57 21.21 18.02
CA SER A 108 -35.57 19.87 17.44
C SER A 108 -36.09 18.85 18.43
N ASP A 109 -37.13 18.14 18.03
CA ASP A 109 -37.61 16.97 18.75
C ASP A 109 -37.19 15.68 18.01
N GLY A 110 -36.89 14.62 18.76
CA GLY A 110 -36.54 13.29 18.24
C GLY A 110 -35.11 13.10 17.70
N PHE A 111 -34.20 14.08 17.82
CA PHE A 111 -32.78 13.90 17.48
C PHE A 111 -31.83 14.82 18.26
N TYR A 112 -30.57 14.39 18.38
CA TYR A 112 -29.49 15.21 18.94
C TYR A 112 -28.73 15.93 17.82
N THR A 113 -27.97 16.96 18.16
CA THR A 113 -27.17 17.71 17.19
C THR A 113 -25.69 17.58 17.51
N LEU A 114 -24.92 17.05 16.54
CA LEU A 114 -23.47 17.09 16.53
C LEU A 114 -23.01 18.44 15.97
N SER A 115 -22.26 19.21 16.75
CA SER A 115 -21.62 20.44 16.30
C SER A 115 -20.12 20.20 16.17
N LEU A 116 -19.58 20.36 14.95
CA LEU A 116 -18.19 20.03 14.60
C LEU A 116 -17.51 21.22 13.94
N ARG A 117 -16.32 21.57 14.41
CA ARG A 117 -15.49 22.64 13.85
C ARG A 117 -14.45 22.09 12.89
N PHE A 118 -14.49 22.57 11.65
CA PHE A 118 -13.53 22.20 10.61
C PHE A 118 -13.30 23.38 9.66
N ASN A 119 -12.04 23.66 9.32
CA ASN A 119 -11.65 24.77 8.45
C ASN A 119 -12.28 26.10 8.90
N LYS A 120 -12.07 26.43 10.19
CA LYS A 120 -12.57 27.64 10.88
C LYS A 120 -14.09 27.85 10.88
N ARG A 121 -14.88 26.89 10.40
CA ARG A 121 -16.35 26.94 10.38
C ARG A 121 -16.94 25.85 11.24
N THR A 122 -18.03 26.15 11.92
CA THR A 122 -18.81 25.18 12.66
C THR A 122 -19.92 24.63 11.78
N LYS A 123 -20.03 23.31 11.68
CA LYS A 123 -21.12 22.62 10.99
C LYS A 123 -21.96 21.87 12.00
N HIS A 124 -23.28 21.87 11.78
CA HIS A 124 -24.24 21.19 12.65
C HIS A 124 -24.90 20.03 11.88
N TYR A 125 -24.87 18.84 12.46
CA TYR A 125 -25.43 17.63 11.88
C TYR A 125 -26.47 17.03 12.82
N LYS A 126 -27.55 16.51 12.24
CA LYS A 126 -28.52 15.70 12.97
C LYS A 126 -27.87 14.37 13.32
N LEU A 127 -27.93 13.98 14.59
CA LEU A 127 -27.36 12.77 15.13
C LEU A 127 -28.49 11.87 15.63
N PHE A 128 -28.55 10.68 15.04
CA PHE A 128 -29.47 9.62 15.41
C PHE A 128 -28.69 8.45 16.01
N HIS A 129 -29.33 7.72 16.90
CA HIS A 129 -28.79 6.50 17.50
C HIS A 129 -29.87 5.43 17.56
N LYS A 130 -29.54 4.21 17.14
CA LYS A 130 -30.39 3.04 17.30
C LYS A 130 -29.61 1.97 18.09
N PRO A 131 -30.14 1.49 19.23
CA PRO A 131 -29.49 0.43 20.01
C PRO A 131 -29.15 -0.79 19.14
N GLY A 132 -27.92 -1.29 19.23
CA GLY A 132 -27.43 -2.41 18.43
C GLY A 132 -27.09 -2.11 16.96
N VAL A 133 -27.46 -0.94 16.44
CA VAL A 133 -27.15 -0.49 15.07
C VAL A 133 -26.10 0.63 15.05
N GLY A 134 -26.02 1.42 16.12
CA GLY A 134 -25.03 2.49 16.29
C GLY A 134 -25.54 3.89 15.90
N HIS A 135 -24.59 4.82 15.81
CA HIS A 135 -24.79 6.22 15.47
C HIS A 135 -24.80 6.46 13.96
N TYR A 136 -25.63 7.41 13.51
CA TYR A 136 -25.70 7.80 12.10
C TYR A 136 -26.27 9.20 11.89
N LEU A 137 -25.99 9.78 10.73
CA LEU A 137 -26.47 11.13 10.34
C LEU A 137 -27.73 11.08 9.47
N ARG A 138 -27.84 10.09 8.57
CA ARG A 138 -29.02 9.83 7.71
C ARG A 138 -29.27 8.32 7.60
N GLU A 139 -30.47 7.93 7.22
CA GLU A 139 -30.85 6.50 7.20
C GLU A 139 -29.99 5.63 6.28
N GLN A 140 -29.50 6.18 5.16
CA GLN A 140 -28.65 5.49 4.20
C GLN A 140 -27.14 5.65 4.47
N ASP A 141 -26.77 6.48 5.46
CA ASP A 141 -25.38 6.74 5.78
C ASP A 141 -24.75 5.58 6.58
N LYS A 142 -23.41 5.54 6.57
CA LYS A 142 -22.62 4.64 7.40
C LYS A 142 -23.07 4.68 8.86
N ARG A 143 -22.99 3.51 9.51
CA ARG A 143 -23.24 3.35 10.94
C ARG A 143 -21.91 3.29 11.68
N PHE A 144 -21.88 3.85 12.88
CA PHE A 144 -20.68 3.94 13.70
C PHE A 144 -20.98 3.50 15.13
N ASP A 145 -20.03 2.79 15.75
CA ASP A 145 -20.18 2.31 17.13
C ASP A 145 -20.08 3.47 18.14
N SER A 146 -19.32 4.52 17.81
CA SER A 146 -19.16 5.71 18.63
C SER A 146 -19.30 7.01 17.83
N VAL A 147 -19.64 8.10 18.52
CA VAL A 147 -19.61 9.45 17.93
C VAL A 147 -18.19 9.84 17.53
N TYR A 148 -17.19 9.38 18.29
CA TYR A 148 -15.78 9.60 17.98
C TYR A 148 -15.41 9.06 16.60
N ASP A 149 -15.75 7.82 16.30
CA ASP A 149 -15.42 7.18 15.00
C ASP A 149 -16.14 7.88 13.83
N MET A 150 -17.39 8.30 14.06
CA MET A 150 -18.15 9.07 13.09
C MET A 150 -17.51 10.43 12.80
N VAL A 151 -17.04 11.13 13.84
CA VAL A 151 -16.32 12.41 13.67
C VAL A 151 -14.97 12.18 13.00
N ALA A 152 -14.26 11.10 13.34
CA ALA A 152 -12.99 10.73 12.70
C ALA A 152 -13.15 10.52 11.19
N ASP A 153 -14.11 9.68 10.78
CA ASP A 153 -14.39 9.43 9.35
C ASP A 153 -14.85 10.72 8.64
N GLY A 154 -15.65 11.55 9.32
CA GLY A 154 -16.12 12.84 8.81
C GLY A 154 -14.98 13.84 8.57
N LEU A 155 -14.09 14.02 9.54
CA LEU A 155 -12.94 14.92 9.45
C LEU A 155 -11.97 14.50 8.35
N ILE A 156 -11.67 13.20 8.24
CA ILE A 156 -10.88 12.66 7.14
C ILE A 156 -11.55 13.01 5.81
N ASN A 157 -12.84 12.71 5.64
CA ASN A 157 -13.54 13.00 4.39
C ASN A 157 -13.56 14.50 4.04
N PHE A 158 -13.76 15.39 5.01
CA PHE A 158 -13.72 16.84 4.76
C PHE A 158 -12.32 17.32 4.37
N HIS A 159 -11.29 16.80 5.04
CA HIS A 159 -9.90 17.13 4.73
C HIS A 159 -9.52 16.61 3.32
N MET A 160 -9.89 15.38 2.98
CA MET A 160 -9.69 14.82 1.65
C MET A 160 -10.42 15.62 0.57
N GLN A 161 -11.67 16.04 0.79
CA GLN A 161 -12.40 16.88 -0.17
C GLN A 161 -11.74 18.25 -0.38
N LEU A 162 -11.13 18.81 0.65
CA LEU A 162 -10.48 20.12 0.58
C LEU A 162 -9.12 20.07 -0.11
N HIS A 163 -8.29 19.09 0.25
CA HIS A 163 -6.87 19.04 -0.16
C HIS A 163 -6.59 18.04 -1.30
N ALA A 164 -7.39 16.99 -1.43
CA ALA A 164 -7.21 15.96 -2.46
C ALA A 164 -8.18 16.09 -3.66
N SER A 165 -8.94 17.20 -3.74
CA SER A 165 -9.92 17.43 -4.82
C SER A 165 -9.35 17.17 -6.23
N PRO A 166 -8.15 17.66 -6.61
CA PRO A 166 -7.58 17.40 -7.93
C PRO A 166 -7.34 15.91 -8.20
N ILE A 167 -6.83 15.17 -7.20
CA ILE A 167 -6.53 13.74 -7.32
C ILE A 167 -7.85 12.95 -7.41
N ILE A 168 -8.85 13.30 -6.60
CA ILE A 168 -10.17 12.65 -6.62
C ILE A 168 -10.86 12.89 -7.98
N GLN A 169 -10.76 14.10 -8.54
CA GLN A 169 -11.24 14.39 -9.89
C GLN A 169 -10.53 13.54 -10.95
N GLN A 170 -9.21 13.41 -10.85
CA GLN A 170 -8.45 12.54 -11.74
C GLN A 170 -8.88 11.07 -11.64
N ILE A 171 -9.15 10.56 -10.42
CA ILE A 171 -9.71 9.20 -10.22
C ILE A 171 -11.08 9.08 -10.89
N ASN A 172 -11.94 10.09 -10.76
CA ASN A 172 -13.28 10.09 -11.35
C ASN A 172 -13.28 10.19 -12.89
N GLN A 173 -12.22 10.73 -13.48
CA GLN A 173 -12.04 10.85 -14.93
C GLN A 173 -11.40 9.62 -15.57
N GLN A 174 -11.04 8.60 -14.77
CA GLN A 174 -10.47 7.36 -15.30
C GLN A 174 -11.48 6.64 -16.20
N THR A 175 -10.95 5.89 -17.15
CA THR A 175 -11.74 5.10 -18.11
C THR A 175 -11.37 3.62 -18.00
N LYS A 176 -12.18 2.75 -18.61
CA LYS A 176 -11.89 1.31 -18.70
C LYS A 176 -10.51 1.02 -19.31
N ASN A 177 -10.00 1.90 -20.15
CA ASN A 177 -8.68 1.77 -20.79
C ASN A 177 -7.51 1.81 -19.79
N CYS A 178 -7.72 2.37 -18.60
CA CYS A 178 -6.70 2.40 -17.55
C CYS A 178 -6.45 1.02 -16.92
N TYR A 179 -7.34 0.03 -17.12
CA TYR A 179 -7.24 -1.29 -16.50
C TYR A 179 -5.92 -2.01 -16.84
N GLN A 180 -5.45 -1.92 -18.09
CA GLN A 180 -4.22 -2.58 -18.54
C GLN A 180 -2.95 -2.02 -17.86
N GLN A 181 -2.99 -0.77 -17.43
CA GLN A 181 -1.89 -0.10 -16.71
C GLN A 181 -2.04 -0.21 -15.19
N SER A 182 -3.08 -0.89 -14.70
CA SER A 182 -3.35 -0.99 -13.27
C SER A 182 -2.31 -1.81 -12.49
N PRO A 183 -2.14 -1.57 -11.18
CA PRO A 183 -1.37 -2.45 -10.30
C PRO A 183 -1.77 -3.91 -10.42
N TYR A 184 -3.08 -4.20 -10.54
CA TYR A 184 -3.56 -5.57 -10.68
C TYR A 184 -2.94 -6.28 -11.89
N MET A 185 -2.96 -5.64 -13.07
CA MET A 185 -2.45 -6.22 -14.31
C MET A 185 -0.93 -6.22 -14.36
N THR A 186 -0.28 -5.18 -13.82
CA THR A 186 1.18 -5.04 -13.87
C THR A 186 1.89 -5.94 -12.84
N LEU A 187 1.38 -6.01 -11.60
CA LEU A 187 1.96 -6.86 -10.55
C LEU A 187 1.64 -8.34 -10.74
N ASN A 188 0.44 -8.66 -11.22
CA ASN A 188 -0.02 -10.05 -11.38
C ASN A 188 0.04 -10.54 -12.83
N GLY A 189 0.57 -9.79 -13.80
CA GLY A 189 0.52 -10.14 -15.22
C GLY A 189 1.09 -11.53 -15.55
N ARG A 190 2.21 -11.92 -14.93
CA ARG A 190 2.77 -13.29 -15.07
C ARG A 190 1.86 -14.36 -14.45
N LYS A 191 1.30 -14.10 -13.25
CA LYS A 191 0.32 -15.00 -12.59
C LYS A 191 -0.92 -15.20 -13.44
N LEU A 192 -1.48 -14.10 -13.94
CA LEU A 192 -2.67 -14.10 -14.78
C LEU A 192 -2.43 -14.86 -16.09
N ARG A 193 -1.26 -14.70 -16.73
CA ARG A 193 -0.88 -15.49 -17.90
C ARG A 193 -0.75 -16.98 -17.58
N ALA A 194 -0.09 -17.33 -16.48
CA ALA A 194 0.06 -18.72 -16.06
C ALA A 194 -1.30 -19.39 -15.78
N LEU A 195 -2.16 -18.73 -15.00
CA LEU A 195 -3.53 -19.18 -14.71
C LEU A 195 -4.39 -19.26 -15.97
N SER A 196 -4.27 -18.28 -16.88
CA SER A 196 -4.97 -18.30 -18.17
C SER A 196 -4.53 -19.49 -19.01
N ASN A 197 -3.23 -19.79 -19.05
CA ASN A 197 -2.72 -20.95 -19.79
C ASN A 197 -3.17 -22.28 -19.18
N GLU A 198 -3.19 -22.39 -17.85
CA GLU A 198 -3.73 -23.56 -17.14
C GLU A 198 -5.21 -23.75 -17.45
N LEU A 199 -6.02 -22.69 -17.35
CA LEU A 199 -7.44 -22.72 -17.67
C LEU A 199 -7.69 -23.10 -19.14
N GLY A 200 -6.90 -22.56 -20.06
CA GLY A 200 -6.94 -22.91 -21.49
C GLY A 200 -6.66 -24.39 -21.74
N LYS A 201 -5.67 -24.98 -21.06
CA LYS A 201 -5.38 -26.41 -21.12
C LYS A 201 -6.54 -27.25 -20.57
N THR A 202 -7.14 -26.85 -19.46
CA THR A 202 -8.28 -27.57 -18.87
C THR A 202 -9.51 -27.54 -19.77
N ASN A 203 -9.82 -26.38 -20.38
CA ASN A 203 -10.94 -26.25 -21.30
C ASN A 203 -10.69 -27.04 -22.60
N ALA A 204 -9.47 -27.03 -23.13
CA ALA A 204 -9.11 -27.84 -24.29
C ALA A 204 -9.22 -29.35 -24.00
N ALA A 205 -8.77 -29.78 -22.82
CA ALA A 205 -8.91 -31.16 -22.37
C ALA A 205 -10.38 -31.57 -22.17
N ALA A 206 -11.21 -30.70 -21.58
CA ALA A 206 -12.65 -30.93 -21.42
C ALA A 206 -13.38 -30.98 -22.77
N ALA A 207 -13.03 -30.09 -23.71
CA ALA A 207 -13.57 -30.10 -25.07
C ALA A 207 -13.16 -31.36 -25.84
N ALA A 208 -11.91 -31.80 -25.71
CA ALA A 208 -11.43 -33.06 -26.31
C ALA A 208 -12.14 -34.28 -25.70
N ALA A 209 -12.36 -34.30 -24.39
CA ALA A 209 -13.11 -35.36 -23.71
C ALA A 209 -14.60 -35.38 -24.14
N ALA A 210 -15.23 -34.21 -24.28
CA ALA A 210 -16.60 -34.10 -24.78
C ALA A 210 -16.71 -34.56 -26.25
N ALA A 211 -15.74 -34.21 -27.10
CA ALA A 211 -15.67 -34.68 -28.48
C ALA A 211 -15.45 -36.21 -28.57
N ALA A 212 -14.60 -36.78 -27.71
CA ALA A 212 -14.39 -38.23 -27.63
C ALA A 212 -15.65 -38.97 -27.12
N ALA A 213 -16.39 -38.39 -26.17
CA ALA A 213 -17.66 -38.92 -25.70
C ALA A 213 -18.76 -38.84 -26.78
N ALA A 214 -18.76 -37.79 -27.60
CA ALA A 214 -19.66 -37.68 -28.75
C ALA A 214 -19.33 -38.70 -29.85
N ALA A 215 -18.03 -38.98 -30.08
CA ALA A 215 -17.59 -39.97 -31.06
C ALA A 215 -17.88 -41.43 -30.65
N THR A 216 -18.07 -41.71 -29.36
CA THR A 216 -18.43 -43.05 -28.85
C THR A 216 -19.94 -43.29 -28.74
N GLY A 217 -20.77 -42.28 -29.04
CA GLY A 217 -22.23 -42.33 -28.95
C GLY A 217 -22.99 -42.51 -30.27
N ALA A 218 -22.31 -42.65 -31.41
CA ALA A 218 -22.96 -42.77 -32.72
C ALA A 218 -22.51 -44.02 -33.48
N ALA A 219 -23.28 -45.11 -33.34
CA ALA A 219 -23.28 -46.23 -34.27
C ALA A 219 -24.74 -46.66 -34.55
N LYS A 220 -25.03 -46.91 -35.84
CA LYS A 220 -26.30 -47.21 -36.56
C LYS A 220 -26.98 -46.00 -37.22
N ASP A 221 -27.34 -45.96 -38.51
CA ASP A 221 -27.14 -46.80 -39.71
C ASP A 221 -27.46 -45.92 -40.95
N GLU A 222 -26.79 -46.18 -42.09
CA GLU A 222 -27.09 -45.99 -43.55
C GLU A 222 -27.83 -44.70 -44.06
N ALA A 223 -27.59 -44.09 -45.24
CA ALA A 223 -27.00 -44.48 -46.54
C ALA A 223 -26.54 -43.24 -47.36
N ALA A 224 -25.67 -43.46 -48.36
CA ALA A 224 -25.12 -42.50 -49.34
C ALA A 224 -26.15 -42.10 -50.46
N PRO A 225 -25.89 -41.18 -51.44
CA PRO A 225 -24.75 -41.25 -52.39
C PRO A 225 -24.08 -39.92 -52.85
N LYS A 226 -22.80 -40.04 -53.31
CA LYS A 226 -22.10 -39.51 -54.53
C LYS A 226 -22.30 -38.04 -54.98
N ASP A 227 -21.38 -37.24 -55.51
CA ASP A 227 -19.95 -37.22 -55.92
C ASP A 227 -19.56 -35.71 -55.85
N VAL A 228 -18.30 -35.27 -55.73
CA VAL A 228 -17.44 -34.72 -56.80
C VAL A 228 -16.02 -34.53 -56.22
N ASP A 229 -15.07 -34.62 -57.13
CA ASP A 229 -13.66 -35.01 -57.06
C ASP A 229 -12.65 -33.85 -56.79
N VAL A 230 -11.41 -34.26 -56.47
CA VAL A 230 -10.08 -33.58 -56.57
C VAL A 230 -9.62 -32.49 -55.56
N PRO A 231 -8.29 -32.34 -55.27
CA PRO A 231 -7.46 -33.15 -54.37
C PRO A 231 -6.68 -32.34 -53.31
N LEU A 232 -6.14 -33.04 -52.30
CA LEU A 232 -5.26 -32.51 -51.26
C LEU A 232 -3.77 -32.44 -51.69
N THR A 233 -3.05 -31.58 -50.96
CA THR A 233 -1.59 -31.53 -50.62
C THR A 233 -0.73 -30.47 -51.33
N PRO A 234 0.46 -30.09 -50.78
CA PRO A 234 0.76 -29.69 -49.39
C PRO A 234 1.67 -28.42 -49.34
N ALA A 235 1.64 -27.62 -48.27
CA ALA A 235 2.69 -26.61 -48.05
C ALA A 235 2.95 -26.32 -46.57
N GLN A 236 4.03 -26.89 -46.03
CA GLN A 236 4.97 -26.15 -45.16
C GLN A 236 6.06 -25.54 -46.06
N PRO A 237 6.96 -24.62 -45.63
CA PRO A 237 7.19 -24.03 -44.31
C PRO A 237 7.37 -22.48 -44.34
N SER A 238 7.42 -21.80 -43.19
CA SER A 238 8.53 -20.86 -42.92
C SER A 238 8.51 -20.32 -41.49
N ALA A 239 9.70 -20.33 -40.91
CA ALA A 239 10.04 -19.66 -39.68
C ALA A 239 10.16 -18.15 -39.93
N SER A 240 9.50 -17.34 -39.10
CA SER A 240 9.82 -15.92 -38.94
C SER A 240 9.28 -15.42 -37.59
N GLN A 241 10.20 -15.07 -36.68
CA GLN A 241 9.94 -14.04 -35.65
C GLN A 241 10.11 -12.64 -36.30
N PRO A 242 9.73 -11.52 -35.65
CA PRO A 242 8.57 -11.20 -34.78
C PRO A 242 7.86 -9.89 -35.26
N PRO A 243 6.84 -9.36 -34.54
CA PRO A 243 7.16 -8.22 -33.68
C PRO A 243 6.41 -8.22 -32.34
N ALA A 244 6.94 -7.44 -31.40
CA ALA A 244 6.41 -7.21 -30.07
C ALA A 244 5.03 -6.50 -30.12
N VAL A 245 3.97 -7.27 -30.35
CA VAL A 245 2.60 -6.84 -30.08
C VAL A 245 2.39 -6.98 -28.57
N ALA A 246 1.81 -5.96 -27.94
CA ALA A 246 1.37 -6.01 -26.55
C ALA A 246 0.42 -7.21 -26.36
N VAL A 247 0.97 -8.35 -25.94
CA VAL A 247 0.22 -9.58 -25.74
C VAL A 247 -0.72 -9.34 -24.57
N ASP A 248 -2.03 -9.30 -24.81
CA ASP A 248 -3.04 -9.24 -23.74
C ASP A 248 -2.67 -10.33 -22.72
N PRO A 249 -2.36 -9.98 -21.46
CA PRO A 249 -1.98 -10.95 -20.45
C PRO A 249 -3.10 -11.98 -20.16
N MET A 250 -4.30 -11.76 -20.68
CA MET A 250 -5.42 -12.69 -20.64
C MET A 250 -6.04 -12.84 -22.04
N PRO A 251 -5.45 -13.68 -22.91
CA PRO A 251 -5.88 -13.87 -24.29
C PRO A 251 -7.14 -14.73 -24.42
N LEU A 252 -7.56 -15.44 -23.36
CA LEU A 252 -8.82 -16.16 -23.34
C LEU A 252 -9.99 -15.19 -23.15
N ILE A 253 -11.01 -15.33 -24.00
CA ILE A 253 -12.32 -14.71 -23.80
C ILE A 253 -12.96 -15.42 -22.60
N TYR A 254 -12.65 -14.91 -21.41
CA TYR A 254 -13.17 -15.36 -20.13
C TYR A 254 -13.97 -14.19 -19.54
N GLU A 255 -15.29 -14.32 -19.56
CA GLU A 255 -16.21 -13.31 -19.03
C GLU A 255 -16.81 -13.79 -17.70
N LYS A 256 -16.16 -13.42 -16.60
CA LYS A 256 -16.69 -13.60 -15.25
C LYS A 256 -16.75 -12.26 -14.53
N LEU A 257 -17.96 -11.88 -14.13
CA LEU A 257 -18.20 -10.67 -13.35
C LEU A 257 -17.57 -10.77 -11.96
N HIS A 258 -17.05 -9.64 -11.48
CA HIS A 258 -16.58 -9.50 -10.11
C HIS A 258 -17.77 -9.33 -9.17
N LEU A 259 -17.73 -9.99 -8.00
CA LEU A 259 -18.72 -9.81 -6.94
C LEU A 259 -18.18 -8.84 -5.89
N PHE A 260 -18.27 -7.54 -6.18
CA PHE A 260 -17.81 -6.48 -5.28
C PHE A 260 -18.78 -6.25 -4.13
N LYS A 261 -18.26 -6.22 -2.91
CA LYS A 261 -18.98 -5.76 -1.71
C LYS A 261 -18.19 -4.68 -0.99
N VAL A 262 -18.91 -3.74 -0.38
CA VAL A 262 -18.31 -2.73 0.50
C VAL A 262 -17.57 -3.45 1.61
N HIS A 263 -16.34 -3.03 1.86
CA HIS A 263 -15.45 -3.70 2.80
C HIS A 263 -14.70 -2.69 3.66
N THR A 264 -14.62 -2.97 4.96
CA THR A 264 -13.77 -2.23 5.90
C THR A 264 -12.43 -2.93 6.01
N PHE A 265 -11.37 -2.26 5.57
CA PHE A 265 -10.04 -2.84 5.55
C PHE A 265 -9.31 -2.63 6.88
N LYS A 266 -8.82 -3.73 7.47
CA LYS A 266 -7.94 -3.68 8.64
C LYS A 266 -6.53 -3.39 8.14
N GLY A 267 -6.07 -2.14 8.31
CA GLY A 267 -4.76 -1.69 7.84
C GLY A 267 -4.82 -0.88 6.54
N LEU A 268 -3.65 -0.42 6.10
CA LEU A 268 -3.53 0.44 4.93
C LEU A 268 -3.73 -0.36 3.65
N ASN A 269 -4.63 0.10 2.78
CA ASN A 269 -4.97 -0.59 1.53
C ASN A 269 -5.01 0.38 0.35
N TRP A 270 -4.62 -0.11 -0.83
CA TRP A 270 -4.55 0.66 -2.06
C TRP A 270 -5.45 0.04 -3.11
N CYS A 271 -5.98 0.89 -3.99
CA CYS A 271 -6.81 0.47 -5.09
C CYS A 271 -5.97 -0.23 -6.16
N GLU A 272 -6.27 -1.49 -6.45
CA GLU A 272 -5.56 -2.29 -7.46
C GLU A 272 -5.86 -1.85 -8.89
N PHE A 273 -6.77 -0.89 -9.09
CA PHE A 273 -7.06 -0.25 -10.38
C PHE A 273 -6.25 1.04 -10.60
N CYS A 274 -6.40 2.04 -9.71
CA CYS A 274 -5.83 3.38 -9.91
C CYS A 274 -4.52 3.62 -9.15
N ALA A 275 -4.13 2.67 -8.30
CA ALA A 275 -2.96 2.70 -7.41
C ALA A 275 -2.99 3.74 -6.28
N ASN A 276 -4.06 4.53 -6.15
CA ASN A 276 -4.22 5.46 -5.04
C ASN A 276 -4.72 4.75 -3.77
N PHE A 277 -4.38 5.34 -2.62
CA PHE A 277 -4.81 4.88 -1.30
C PHE A 277 -6.34 4.89 -1.13
N LEU A 278 -6.87 3.89 -0.42
CA LEU A 278 -8.27 3.82 0.01
C LEU A 278 -8.41 4.53 1.36
N TRP A 279 -8.85 5.79 1.30
CA TRP A 279 -8.96 6.63 2.49
C TRP A 279 -10.24 6.35 3.29
N GLY A 280 -10.25 6.81 4.54
CA GLY A 280 -11.33 6.65 5.49
C GLY A 280 -11.08 5.54 6.52
N PHE A 281 -11.93 5.50 7.55
CA PHE A 281 -11.76 4.56 8.66
C PHE A 281 -12.59 3.29 8.48
N THR A 282 -13.76 3.41 7.86
CA THR A 282 -14.66 2.30 7.54
C THR A 282 -15.18 2.40 6.12
N ALA A 283 -15.50 1.26 5.51
CA ALA A 283 -16.05 1.20 4.15
C ALA A 283 -15.25 2.04 3.14
N GLN A 284 -13.91 1.92 3.17
CA GLN A 284 -12.99 2.72 2.35
C GLN A 284 -13.11 2.42 0.85
N GLY A 285 -13.63 1.23 0.52
CA GLY A 285 -13.82 0.79 -0.83
C GLY A 285 -14.55 -0.54 -0.90
N VAL A 286 -14.35 -1.23 -2.01
CA VAL A 286 -14.98 -2.52 -2.28
C VAL A 286 -13.95 -3.61 -2.48
N LYS A 287 -14.31 -4.83 -2.10
CA LYS A 287 -13.51 -6.03 -2.30
C LYS A 287 -14.34 -7.07 -3.05
N CYS A 288 -13.75 -7.67 -4.08
CA CYS A 288 -14.36 -8.80 -4.76
C CYS A 288 -14.26 -10.05 -3.88
N GLU A 289 -15.39 -10.69 -3.56
CA GLU A 289 -15.40 -11.89 -2.73
C GLU A 289 -14.73 -13.10 -3.41
N ALA A 290 -14.82 -13.15 -4.75
CA ALA A 290 -14.29 -14.25 -5.56
C ALA A 290 -12.75 -14.16 -5.72
N CYS A 291 -12.24 -13.10 -6.37
CA CYS A 291 -10.80 -12.97 -6.66
C CYS A 291 -10.02 -12.14 -5.64
N GLY A 292 -10.70 -11.46 -4.71
CA GLY A 292 -10.05 -10.60 -3.73
C GLY A 292 -9.65 -9.22 -4.23
N PHE A 293 -9.95 -8.84 -5.49
CA PHE A 293 -9.65 -7.53 -6.06
C PHE A 293 -10.18 -6.40 -5.17
N VAL A 294 -9.33 -5.42 -4.85
CA VAL A 294 -9.62 -4.28 -4.00
C VAL A 294 -9.64 -2.99 -4.83
N ALA A 295 -10.70 -2.20 -4.71
CA ALA A 295 -10.88 -0.98 -5.49
C ALA A 295 -11.63 0.12 -4.73
N HIS A 296 -11.50 1.37 -5.18
CA HIS A 296 -12.52 2.39 -4.87
C HIS A 296 -13.85 1.97 -5.51
N THR A 297 -14.98 2.39 -4.94
CA THR A 297 -16.32 2.10 -5.47
C THR A 297 -16.43 2.47 -6.95
N LYS A 298 -16.03 3.69 -7.32
CA LYS A 298 -16.05 4.14 -8.72
C LYS A 298 -15.08 3.37 -9.63
N CYS A 299 -13.89 3.04 -9.14
CA CYS A 299 -12.95 2.24 -9.92
C CYS A 299 -13.50 0.84 -10.21
N SER A 300 -14.28 0.26 -9.29
CA SER A 300 -14.86 -1.08 -9.45
C SER A 300 -15.84 -1.18 -10.64
N GLU A 301 -16.53 -0.07 -10.97
CA GLU A 301 -17.44 0.04 -12.11
C GLU A 301 -16.70 0.01 -13.46
N LEU A 302 -15.40 0.33 -13.45
CA LEU A 302 -14.53 0.35 -14.63
C LEU A 302 -13.76 -0.97 -14.84
N VAL A 303 -13.80 -1.89 -13.87
CA VAL A 303 -13.11 -3.19 -13.95
C VAL A 303 -13.84 -4.10 -14.96
N PRO A 304 -13.15 -4.63 -15.99
CA PRO A 304 -13.75 -5.57 -16.93
C PRO A 304 -14.23 -6.86 -16.23
N PRO A 305 -15.18 -7.61 -16.84
CA PRO A 305 -15.64 -8.90 -16.31
C PRO A 305 -14.59 -10.01 -16.54
N LYS A 306 -13.37 -9.85 -16.04
CA LYS A 306 -12.25 -10.81 -16.15
C LYS A 306 -11.84 -11.33 -14.76
N CYS A 307 -12.81 -11.71 -13.93
CA CYS A 307 -12.58 -12.07 -12.52
C CYS A 307 -11.92 -13.44 -12.35
N VAL A 308 -10.66 -13.52 -11.91
CA VAL A 308 -9.94 -14.80 -11.71
C VAL A 308 -9.91 -15.19 -10.23
N PRO A 309 -10.76 -16.13 -9.74
CA PRO A 309 -10.82 -16.45 -8.31
C PRO A 309 -9.55 -17.13 -7.79
N ASP A 310 -8.89 -17.94 -8.62
CA ASP A 310 -7.66 -18.65 -8.23
C ASP A 310 -6.51 -17.70 -7.89
N LEU A 311 -6.54 -16.46 -8.42
CA LEU A 311 -5.59 -15.44 -8.02
C LEU A 311 -5.68 -15.12 -6.52
N LYS A 312 -6.85 -15.27 -5.89
CA LYS A 312 -7.01 -15.12 -4.43
C LYS A 312 -6.17 -16.13 -3.66
N ARG A 313 -5.94 -17.32 -4.21
CA ARG A 313 -5.11 -18.39 -3.60
C ARG A 313 -3.62 -18.14 -3.80
N ILE A 314 -3.25 -17.42 -4.85
CA ILE A 314 -1.87 -17.00 -5.18
C ILE A 314 -1.66 -15.52 -4.84
N ARG A 315 -2.53 -14.95 -3.99
CA ARG A 315 -2.44 -13.54 -3.61
C ARG A 315 -1.19 -13.41 -2.76
N GLY A 316 -0.24 -12.69 -3.34
CA GLY A 316 1.16 -12.75 -2.96
C GLY A 316 1.51 -11.98 -1.71
N VAL A 317 2.78 -12.06 -1.38
CA VAL A 317 3.45 -11.35 -0.28
C VAL A 317 4.02 -10.02 -0.76
N PHE A 318 4.35 -9.90 -2.05
CA PHE A 318 4.85 -8.66 -2.65
C PHE A 318 3.72 -7.64 -2.87
N GLY A 319 3.99 -6.37 -2.55
CA GLY A 319 3.02 -5.28 -2.70
C GLY A 319 2.01 -5.16 -1.57
N THR A 320 2.12 -5.99 -0.53
CA THR A 320 1.30 -5.93 0.69
C THR A 320 1.98 -5.06 1.75
N ASP A 321 1.19 -4.37 2.56
CA ASP A 321 1.68 -3.55 3.67
C ASP A 321 2.48 -4.38 4.69
N LEU A 322 3.59 -3.81 5.19
CA LEU A 322 4.55 -4.50 6.05
C LEU A 322 3.92 -4.92 7.39
N ALA A 323 3.16 -4.02 8.02
CA ALA A 323 2.50 -4.31 9.29
C ALA A 323 1.45 -5.42 9.12
N THR A 324 0.73 -5.41 7.99
CA THR A 324 -0.20 -6.47 7.62
C THR A 324 0.51 -7.83 7.50
N MET A 325 1.68 -7.88 6.85
CA MET A 325 2.46 -9.12 6.72
C MET A 325 2.92 -9.69 8.07
N VAL A 326 3.37 -8.83 8.99
CA VAL A 326 3.78 -9.25 10.34
C VAL A 326 2.59 -9.74 11.17
N GLN A 327 1.41 -9.12 11.03
CA GLN A 327 0.20 -9.58 11.73
C GLN A 327 -0.29 -10.96 11.27
N LEU A 328 -0.02 -11.34 10.01
CA LEU A 328 -0.42 -12.64 9.46
C LEU A 328 0.47 -13.80 9.94
N ASP A 329 1.70 -13.52 10.38
CA ASP A 329 2.59 -14.52 11.01
C ASP A 329 3.11 -14.00 12.36
N PRO A 330 2.30 -14.07 13.44
CA PRO A 330 2.66 -13.52 14.75
C PRO A 330 3.91 -14.14 15.38
N ARG A 331 4.41 -15.26 14.84
CA ARG A 331 5.63 -15.94 15.31
C ARG A 331 6.89 -15.14 14.99
N HIS A 332 6.84 -14.29 13.95
CA HIS A 332 7.99 -13.53 13.48
C HIS A 332 7.65 -12.05 13.39
N GLN A 333 8.55 -11.21 13.88
CA GLN A 333 8.40 -9.74 13.80
C GLN A 333 8.83 -9.17 12.43
N ILE A 334 9.31 -10.03 11.53
CA ILE A 334 9.89 -9.66 10.23
C ILE A 334 9.32 -10.62 9.18
N PRO A 335 8.86 -10.13 8.01
CA PRO A 335 8.36 -10.97 6.95
C PRO A 335 9.37 -12.03 6.51
N PHE A 336 8.89 -13.25 6.24
CA PHE A 336 9.76 -14.36 5.85
C PHE A 336 10.57 -14.06 4.58
N VAL A 337 10.05 -13.25 3.64
CA VAL A 337 10.78 -12.85 2.43
C VAL A 337 12.07 -12.12 2.80
N VAL A 338 12.01 -11.19 3.75
CA VAL A 338 13.18 -10.44 4.21
C VAL A 338 14.14 -11.37 4.92
N ARG A 339 13.66 -12.19 5.86
CA ARG A 339 14.50 -13.15 6.62
C ARG A 339 15.23 -14.12 5.69
N ARG A 340 14.47 -14.86 4.87
CA ARG A 340 15.02 -15.91 4.02
C ARG A 340 15.97 -15.35 2.96
N CYS A 341 15.66 -14.21 2.34
CA CYS A 341 16.60 -13.59 1.39
C CYS A 341 17.88 -13.10 2.08
N VAL A 342 17.78 -12.54 3.29
CA VAL A 342 18.97 -12.13 4.07
C VAL A 342 19.80 -13.35 4.47
N GLU A 343 19.19 -14.40 5.00
CA GLU A 343 19.85 -15.67 5.37
C GLU A 343 20.62 -16.26 4.18
N GLU A 344 20.01 -16.31 2.99
CA GLU A 344 20.66 -16.80 1.78
C GLU A 344 21.80 -15.90 1.30
N VAL A 345 21.64 -14.57 1.35
CA VAL A 345 22.74 -13.65 1.02
C VAL A 345 23.89 -13.77 2.02
N GLU A 346 23.61 -13.98 3.31
CA GLU A 346 24.63 -14.19 4.33
C GLU A 346 25.34 -15.54 4.17
N ALA A 347 24.63 -16.59 3.75
CA ALA A 347 25.20 -17.92 3.57
C ALA A 347 26.23 -17.99 2.43
N ARG A 348 25.98 -17.31 1.30
CA ARG A 348 26.82 -17.44 0.09
C ARG A 348 27.23 -16.14 -0.61
N GLY A 349 26.59 -15.01 -0.29
CA GLY A 349 26.78 -13.73 -0.99
C GLY A 349 27.73 -12.73 -0.32
N MET A 350 28.19 -12.99 0.90
CA MET A 350 28.96 -12.01 1.70
C MET A 350 30.28 -11.56 1.05
N LEU A 351 30.89 -12.44 0.26
CA LEU A 351 32.15 -12.19 -0.44
C LEU A 351 31.97 -11.85 -1.93
N GLN A 352 30.74 -11.88 -2.43
CA GLN A 352 30.44 -11.57 -3.84
C GLN A 352 30.75 -10.09 -4.13
N GLU A 353 31.66 -9.85 -5.07
CA GLU A 353 31.99 -8.48 -5.48
C GLU A 353 30.75 -7.74 -5.99
N GLY A 354 30.53 -6.55 -5.45
CA GLY A 354 29.41 -5.70 -5.81
C GLY A 354 28.05 -6.22 -5.36
N ILE A 355 27.97 -7.10 -4.35
CA ILE A 355 26.69 -7.58 -3.80
C ILE A 355 25.72 -6.40 -3.51
N TYR A 356 24.45 -6.56 -3.86
CA TYR A 356 23.41 -5.52 -3.91
C TYR A 356 23.60 -4.43 -4.97
N ARG A 357 24.81 -4.07 -5.39
CA ARG A 357 25.04 -3.12 -6.48
C ARG A 357 24.79 -3.78 -7.84
N VAL A 358 25.41 -4.93 -8.08
CA VAL A 358 25.22 -5.72 -9.31
C VAL A 358 23.82 -6.31 -9.34
N SER A 359 23.12 -6.16 -10.45
CA SER A 359 21.77 -6.70 -10.65
C SER A 359 21.82 -8.15 -11.13
N GLY A 360 21.02 -9.02 -10.51
CA GLY A 360 20.73 -10.34 -11.07
C GLY A 360 19.86 -10.25 -12.33
N PHE A 361 19.65 -11.38 -13.00
CA PHE A 361 18.80 -11.43 -14.19
C PHE A 361 17.34 -11.11 -13.83
N ALA A 362 16.75 -10.14 -14.53
CA ALA A 362 15.40 -9.64 -14.22
C ALA A 362 14.33 -10.74 -14.31
N ASP A 363 14.47 -11.67 -15.25
CA ASP A 363 13.54 -12.78 -15.41
C ASP A 363 13.59 -13.77 -14.25
N GLU A 364 14.78 -14.03 -13.69
CA GLU A 364 14.96 -14.89 -12.52
C GLU A 364 14.45 -14.21 -11.24
N ILE A 365 14.64 -12.89 -11.10
CA ILE A 365 14.08 -12.11 -9.99
C ILE A 365 12.54 -12.17 -10.00
N GLU A 366 11.92 -11.98 -11.16
CA GLU A 366 10.47 -12.10 -11.30
C GLU A 366 9.97 -13.54 -11.12
N ALA A 367 10.76 -14.55 -11.52
CA ALA A 367 10.44 -15.95 -11.27
C ALA A 367 10.50 -16.28 -9.77
N LEU A 368 11.53 -15.81 -9.05
CA LEU A 368 11.64 -16.02 -7.61
C LEU A 368 10.55 -15.29 -6.83
N LYS A 369 10.22 -14.05 -7.20
CA LYS A 369 9.06 -13.32 -6.67
C LYS A 369 7.77 -14.13 -6.82
N LEU A 370 7.54 -14.72 -8.00
CA LEU A 370 6.37 -15.54 -8.28
C LEU A 370 6.35 -16.82 -7.41
N ALA A 371 7.50 -17.46 -7.23
CA ALA A 371 7.62 -18.65 -6.38
C ALA A 371 7.32 -18.31 -4.92
N LEU A 372 7.89 -17.23 -4.38
CA LEU A 372 7.63 -16.73 -3.02
C LEU A 372 6.16 -16.36 -2.79
N ASP A 373 5.50 -15.77 -3.79
CA ASP A 373 4.07 -15.46 -3.74
C ASP A 373 3.17 -16.70 -3.73
N ARG A 374 3.62 -17.82 -4.29
CA ARG A 374 2.84 -19.05 -4.45
C ARG A 374 3.09 -20.06 -3.32
N GLU A 375 4.35 -20.30 -3.01
CA GLU A 375 4.81 -21.36 -2.12
C GLU A 375 5.15 -20.83 -0.72
N GLY A 376 5.30 -19.51 -0.57
CA GLY A 376 5.62 -18.85 0.69
C GLY A 376 7.00 -19.24 1.20
N GLU A 377 7.09 -19.61 2.48
CA GLU A 377 8.36 -19.91 3.14
C GLU A 377 9.05 -21.19 2.59
N LYS A 378 8.29 -22.06 1.89
CA LYS A 378 8.78 -23.32 1.32
C LYS A 378 9.54 -23.16 0.00
N THR A 379 9.57 -21.97 -0.58
CA THR A 379 10.28 -21.71 -1.84
C THR A 379 11.76 -22.09 -1.72
N ASP A 380 12.23 -22.85 -2.71
CA ASP A 380 13.64 -23.19 -2.85
C ASP A 380 14.44 -21.98 -3.35
N MET A 381 15.42 -21.54 -2.56
CA MET A 381 16.35 -20.45 -2.87
C MET A 381 17.81 -20.91 -2.86
N SER A 382 18.02 -22.23 -2.85
CA SER A 382 19.34 -22.85 -2.84
C SER A 382 20.14 -22.48 -4.09
N GLU A 383 21.46 -22.72 -4.01
CA GLU A 383 22.37 -22.52 -5.14
C GLU A 383 21.99 -23.36 -6.37
N ALA A 384 21.39 -24.54 -6.17
CA ALA A 384 20.94 -25.41 -7.26
C ALA A 384 19.78 -24.79 -8.06
N ALA A 385 18.84 -24.11 -7.39
CA ALA A 385 17.72 -23.44 -8.03
C ALA A 385 18.12 -22.07 -8.60
N TYR A 386 18.91 -21.30 -7.85
CA TYR A 386 19.32 -19.95 -8.20
C TYR A 386 20.82 -19.75 -7.96
N GLY A 387 21.65 -20.12 -8.93
CA GLY A 387 23.12 -20.03 -8.80
C GLY A 387 23.63 -18.61 -8.56
N ASN A 388 23.02 -17.61 -9.20
CA ASN A 388 23.40 -16.20 -9.05
C ASN A 388 22.77 -15.56 -7.81
N VAL A 389 23.56 -15.34 -6.74
CA VAL A 389 23.09 -14.71 -5.50
C VAL A 389 22.55 -13.28 -5.69
N ASN A 390 22.95 -12.57 -6.76
CA ASN A 390 22.41 -11.25 -7.09
C ASN A 390 20.92 -11.28 -7.45
N VAL A 391 20.38 -12.46 -7.80
CA VAL A 391 18.93 -12.68 -7.96
C VAL A 391 18.22 -12.58 -6.61
N ILE A 392 18.78 -13.21 -5.57
CA ILE A 392 18.24 -13.15 -4.20
C ILE A 392 18.31 -11.72 -3.68
N ALA A 393 19.47 -11.08 -3.82
CA ALA A 393 19.69 -9.68 -3.45
C ALA A 393 18.74 -8.72 -4.21
N GLY A 394 18.55 -8.96 -5.51
CA GLY A 394 17.61 -8.23 -6.36
C GLY A 394 16.16 -8.41 -5.92
N THR A 395 15.77 -9.63 -5.53
CA THR A 395 14.43 -9.97 -5.05
C THR A 395 14.13 -9.31 -3.70
N LEU A 396 15.10 -9.29 -2.78
CA LEU A 396 14.99 -8.57 -1.51
C LEU A 396 14.76 -7.07 -1.73
N LYS A 397 15.56 -6.45 -2.61
CA LYS A 397 15.38 -5.04 -2.99
C LYS A 397 14.01 -4.80 -3.62
N LEU A 398 13.55 -5.71 -4.48
CA LEU A 398 12.24 -5.61 -5.12
C LEU A 398 11.10 -5.70 -4.11
N TYR A 399 11.18 -6.59 -3.12
CA TYR A 399 10.19 -6.72 -2.06
C TYR A 399 10.03 -5.40 -1.29
N LEU A 400 11.15 -4.85 -0.80
CA LEU A 400 11.16 -3.60 -0.03
C LEU A 400 10.67 -2.41 -0.87
N ARG A 401 11.00 -2.37 -2.17
CA ARG A 401 10.57 -1.30 -3.09
C ARG A 401 9.08 -1.34 -3.40
N LEU A 402 8.47 -2.53 -3.40
CA LEU A 402 7.04 -2.72 -3.70
C LEU A 402 6.14 -2.47 -2.48
N LEU A 403 6.71 -2.25 -1.29
CA LEU A 403 5.92 -1.91 -0.11
C LEU A 403 5.10 -0.62 -0.37
N PRO A 404 3.79 -0.63 -0.05
CA PRO A 404 2.96 0.56 -0.19
C PRO A 404 3.42 1.75 0.66
N VAL A 405 3.90 1.45 1.87
CA VAL A 405 4.63 2.39 2.72
C VAL A 405 6.10 1.95 2.77
N PRO A 406 7.05 2.83 2.42
CA PRO A 406 8.48 2.51 2.48
C PRO A 406 8.91 2.10 3.89
N LEU A 407 10.03 1.37 3.99
CA LEU A 407 10.55 0.91 5.27
C LEU A 407 10.81 2.08 6.24
N ILE A 408 11.46 3.14 5.75
CA ILE A 408 11.48 4.45 6.42
C ILE A 408 10.20 5.19 6.02
N THR A 409 9.22 5.20 6.93
CA THR A 409 7.87 5.69 6.64
C THR A 409 7.84 7.18 6.29
N PHE A 410 6.81 7.60 5.56
CA PHE A 410 6.60 9.02 5.21
C PHE A 410 6.54 9.93 6.44
N GLN A 411 6.01 9.42 7.57
CA GLN A 411 5.89 10.16 8.82
C GLN A 411 7.23 10.33 9.53
N ALA A 412 8.06 9.29 9.55
CA ALA A 412 9.35 9.33 10.23
C ALA A 412 10.43 10.03 9.39
N TYR A 413 10.27 10.06 8.07
CA TYR A 413 11.25 10.62 7.13
C TYR A 413 11.78 12.03 7.51
N PRO A 414 10.94 13.04 7.85
CA PRO A 414 11.44 14.35 8.27
C PRO A 414 12.34 14.32 9.50
N SER A 415 12.06 13.43 10.46
CA SER A 415 12.89 13.23 11.66
C SER A 415 14.24 12.62 11.30
N PHE A 416 14.28 11.63 10.40
CA PHE A 416 15.52 11.05 9.90
C PHE A 416 16.39 12.08 9.17
N MET A 417 15.79 12.92 8.33
CA MET A 417 16.53 13.96 7.60
C MET A 417 17.07 15.05 8.55
N THR A 418 16.28 15.47 9.52
CA THR A 418 16.74 16.40 10.57
C THR A 418 17.93 15.84 11.33
N ALA A 419 17.88 14.55 11.70
CA ALA A 419 18.99 13.88 12.36
C ALA A 419 20.24 13.78 11.45
N GLY A 420 20.05 13.42 10.18
CA GLY A 420 21.13 13.30 9.20
C GLY A 420 21.90 14.59 8.91
N ARG A 421 21.23 15.75 8.98
CA ARG A 421 21.85 17.08 8.79
C ARG A 421 22.68 17.56 9.98
N ASN A 422 22.58 16.90 11.14
CA ASN A 422 23.29 17.34 12.33
C ASN A 422 24.79 16.99 12.20
N THR A 423 25.65 17.99 12.39
CA THR A 423 27.12 17.85 12.28
C THR A 423 27.76 17.28 13.54
N LYS A 424 27.10 17.39 14.70
CA LYS A 424 27.59 16.83 15.96
C LYS A 424 27.15 15.38 16.08
N GLN A 425 28.10 14.45 16.04
CA GLN A 425 27.81 13.01 16.06
C GLN A 425 26.95 12.58 17.26
N ALA A 426 27.22 13.07 18.47
CA ALA A 426 26.44 12.72 19.66
C ALA A 426 24.96 13.14 19.54
N GLU A 427 24.70 14.32 18.98
CA GLU A 427 23.34 14.83 18.78
C GLU A 427 22.65 14.14 17.60
N GLN A 428 23.39 13.89 16.50
CA GLN A 428 22.93 13.09 15.38
C GLN A 428 22.45 11.70 15.84
N LEU A 429 23.24 10.98 16.63
CA LEU A 429 22.88 9.65 17.13
C LEU A 429 21.64 9.69 18.02
N LYS A 430 21.55 10.68 18.91
CA LYS A 430 20.37 10.87 19.76
C LYS A 430 19.10 11.06 18.92
N LEU A 431 19.15 11.98 17.95
CA LEU A 431 18.02 12.27 17.06
C LEU A 431 17.68 11.07 16.16
N MET A 432 18.68 10.30 15.71
CA MET A 432 18.45 9.07 14.96
C MET A 432 17.73 8.02 15.80
N SER A 433 18.12 7.82 17.07
CA SER A 433 17.41 6.90 17.97
C SER A 433 15.97 7.35 18.22
N GLU A 434 15.72 8.65 18.37
CA GLU A 434 14.36 9.20 18.47
C GLU A 434 13.54 8.97 17.18
N ALA A 435 14.15 9.19 16.01
CA ALA A 435 13.51 8.96 14.71
C ALA A 435 13.20 7.48 14.47
N VAL A 436 14.09 6.57 14.87
CA VAL A 436 13.84 5.13 14.78
C VAL A 436 12.69 4.72 15.72
N ARG A 437 12.62 5.26 16.95
CA ARG A 437 11.55 4.96 17.91
C ARG A 437 10.16 5.47 17.48
N SER A 438 10.09 6.41 16.53
CA SER A 438 8.81 6.87 15.97
C SER A 438 8.25 5.96 14.87
N LEU A 439 9.03 4.98 14.40
CA LEU A 439 8.57 4.01 13.41
C LEU A 439 7.53 3.05 14.01
N PRO A 440 6.54 2.61 13.21
CA PRO A 440 5.66 1.51 13.61
C PRO A 440 6.46 0.24 13.92
N PRO A 441 6.01 -0.63 14.85
CA PRO A 441 6.78 -1.79 15.31
C PRO A 441 7.29 -2.70 14.18
N ALA A 442 6.46 -2.99 13.18
CA ALA A 442 6.86 -3.81 12.03
C ALA A 442 7.97 -3.17 11.19
N HIS A 443 7.92 -1.84 11.02
CA HIS A 443 8.95 -1.07 10.30
C HIS A 443 10.23 -0.97 11.13
N TYR A 444 10.12 -0.76 12.44
CA TYR A 444 11.25 -0.73 13.36
C TYR A 444 12.04 -2.05 13.31
N SER A 445 11.39 -3.20 13.56
CA SER A 445 12.06 -4.50 13.63
C SER A 445 12.67 -4.90 12.29
N CYS A 446 11.96 -4.63 11.19
CA CYS A 446 12.46 -4.91 9.85
C CYS A 446 13.63 -3.98 9.47
N LEU A 447 13.60 -2.69 9.85
CA LEU A 447 14.71 -1.76 9.59
C LEU A 447 15.94 -2.14 10.41
N GLN A 448 15.79 -2.50 11.68
CA GLN A 448 16.88 -2.97 12.52
C GLN A 448 17.60 -4.16 11.86
N TYR A 449 16.84 -5.19 11.51
CA TYR A 449 17.39 -6.41 10.91
C TYR A 449 18.10 -6.15 9.58
N MET A 450 17.52 -5.29 8.73
CA MET A 450 18.14 -4.88 7.48
C MET A 450 19.45 -4.11 7.72
N LEU A 451 19.47 -3.14 8.63
CA LEU A 451 20.68 -2.35 8.90
C LEU A 451 21.80 -3.20 9.52
N GLU A 452 21.45 -4.13 10.40
CA GLU A 452 22.42 -5.10 10.95
C GLU A 452 23.00 -6.01 9.87
N HIS A 453 22.17 -6.50 8.94
CA HIS A 453 22.63 -7.25 7.78
C HIS A 453 23.59 -6.42 6.91
N LEU A 454 23.20 -5.19 6.55
CA LEU A 454 24.04 -4.30 5.74
C LEU A 454 25.37 -3.99 6.44
N LYS A 455 25.38 -3.87 7.78
CA LYS A 455 26.61 -3.70 8.55
C LYS A 455 27.51 -4.94 8.50
N ARG A 456 26.94 -6.15 8.52
CA ARG A 456 27.70 -7.41 8.31
C ARG A 456 28.26 -7.51 6.90
N VAL A 457 27.53 -7.06 5.88
CA VAL A 457 28.05 -7.01 4.50
C VAL A 457 29.21 -6.02 4.39
N ALA A 458 29.06 -4.84 5.00
CA ALA A 458 30.09 -3.81 5.02
C ALA A 458 31.38 -4.25 5.73
N SER A 459 31.32 -5.14 6.72
CA SER A 459 32.54 -5.65 7.36
C SER A 459 33.41 -6.49 6.42
N HIS A 460 32.88 -6.93 5.28
CA HIS A 460 33.60 -7.70 4.25
C HIS A 460 34.01 -6.84 3.03
N TYR A 461 33.98 -5.51 3.16
CA TYR A 461 34.24 -4.57 2.05
C TYR A 461 35.59 -4.77 1.35
N ALA A 462 36.60 -5.31 2.04
CA ALA A 462 37.91 -5.58 1.45
C ALA A 462 37.81 -6.54 0.23
N VAL A 463 36.86 -7.48 0.27
CA VAL A 463 36.60 -8.45 -0.81
C VAL A 463 35.42 -7.99 -1.66
N ASN A 464 34.24 -7.79 -1.05
CA ASN A 464 33.02 -7.51 -1.81
C ASN A 464 32.93 -6.08 -2.37
N LYS A 465 33.83 -5.17 -1.96
CA LYS A 465 33.90 -3.75 -2.39
C LYS A 465 32.71 -2.87 -2.00
N MET A 466 31.88 -3.32 -1.06
CA MET A 466 30.66 -2.63 -0.62
C MET A 466 30.79 -2.14 0.82
N ASN A 467 31.22 -0.89 1.01
CA ASN A 467 31.20 -0.21 2.31
C ASN A 467 29.81 0.37 2.63
N GLU A 468 29.64 0.96 3.83
CA GLU A 468 28.36 1.53 4.29
C GLU A 468 27.80 2.59 3.34
N HIS A 469 28.66 3.43 2.76
CA HIS A 469 28.24 4.46 1.81
C HIS A 469 27.76 3.88 0.47
N ASN A 470 28.47 2.88 -0.06
CA ASN A 470 28.10 2.19 -1.29
C ASN A 470 26.77 1.44 -1.11
N LEU A 471 26.58 0.77 0.04
CA LEU A 471 25.31 0.12 0.37
C LEU A 471 24.18 1.14 0.54
N ALA A 472 24.43 2.26 1.24
CA ALA A 472 23.46 3.33 1.38
C ALA A 472 23.04 3.91 0.03
N THR A 473 23.95 4.05 -0.92
CA THR A 473 23.67 4.52 -2.28
C THR A 473 22.67 3.61 -3.00
N VAL A 474 22.82 2.30 -2.85
CA VAL A 474 21.92 1.30 -3.45
C VAL A 474 20.57 1.25 -2.73
N PHE A 475 20.57 1.33 -1.40
CA PHE A 475 19.37 1.12 -0.58
C PHE A 475 18.56 2.40 -0.32
N ALA A 476 19.12 3.59 -0.40
CA ALA A 476 18.38 4.85 -0.24
C ALA A 476 17.10 4.92 -1.12
N PRO A 477 17.15 4.68 -2.45
CA PRO A 477 15.93 4.71 -3.27
C PRO A 477 14.97 3.54 -2.99
N THR A 478 15.40 2.52 -2.27
CA THR A 478 14.60 1.33 -1.94
C THR A 478 13.92 1.45 -0.58
N LEU A 479 14.63 1.96 0.43
CA LEU A 479 14.14 2.09 1.80
C LEU A 479 13.38 3.40 2.05
N ILE A 480 13.61 4.40 1.20
CA ILE A 480 13.04 5.74 1.32
C ILE A 480 12.17 6.04 0.11
N ALA A 481 10.99 6.61 0.35
CA ALA A 481 10.16 7.08 -0.74
C ALA A 481 10.64 8.44 -1.27
N THR A 482 11.61 8.41 -2.16
CA THR A 482 12.06 9.58 -2.92
C THR A 482 10.99 10.05 -3.94
N PRO A 483 10.61 11.34 -3.96
CA PRO A 483 9.70 11.88 -4.98
C PRO A 483 10.30 11.70 -6.38
N GLN A 484 9.47 11.46 -7.40
CA GLN A 484 9.94 11.21 -8.78
C GLN A 484 10.76 12.37 -9.39
N HIS A 485 10.64 13.58 -8.83
CA HIS A 485 11.36 14.78 -9.27
C HIS A 485 12.67 15.04 -8.50
N MET A 486 12.96 14.27 -7.45
CA MET A 486 14.16 14.43 -6.65
C MET A 486 15.30 13.62 -7.29
N THR A 487 16.23 14.31 -7.94
CA THR A 487 17.36 13.70 -8.65
C THR A 487 18.60 13.54 -7.76
N ASN A 488 18.64 14.22 -6.61
CA ASN A 488 19.78 14.19 -5.69
C ASN A 488 19.36 13.55 -4.36
N LEU A 489 19.98 12.42 -4.02
CA LEU A 489 19.76 11.66 -2.79
C LEU A 489 20.92 11.76 -1.79
N THR A 490 21.78 12.78 -1.92
CA THR A 490 23.03 12.87 -1.15
C THR A 490 22.76 12.91 0.36
N GLU A 491 21.74 13.65 0.80
CA GLU A 491 21.40 13.74 2.22
C GLU A 491 20.87 12.40 2.75
N GLU A 492 20.03 11.72 1.97
CA GLU A 492 19.43 10.43 2.29
C GLU A 492 20.50 9.33 2.34
N ILE A 493 21.44 9.34 1.40
CA ILE A 493 22.58 8.42 1.36
C ILE A 493 23.47 8.63 2.58
N PHE A 494 23.77 9.89 2.93
CA PHE A 494 24.57 10.19 4.12
C PHE A 494 23.87 9.72 5.40
N MET A 495 22.58 10.06 5.55
CA MET A 495 21.75 9.64 6.67
C MET A 495 21.71 8.11 6.80
N LEU A 496 21.48 7.39 5.70
CA LEU A 496 21.43 5.93 5.71
C LEU A 496 22.80 5.31 5.96
N SER A 497 23.88 5.90 5.45
CA SER A 497 25.25 5.46 5.74
C SER A 497 25.56 5.57 7.23
N SER A 498 25.14 6.65 7.90
CA SER A 498 25.28 6.82 9.35
C SER A 498 24.44 5.79 10.13
N LEU A 499 23.21 5.52 9.69
CA LEU A 499 22.36 4.46 10.27
C LEU A 499 23.03 3.08 10.21
N ILE A 500 23.60 2.71 9.04
CA ILE A 500 24.31 1.43 8.89
C ILE A 500 25.54 1.42 9.81
N THR A 501 26.31 2.51 9.83
CA THR A 501 27.55 2.59 10.61
C THR A 501 27.33 2.42 12.11
N HIS A 502 26.28 3.04 12.64
CA HIS A 502 26.00 3.13 14.07
C HIS A 502 24.77 2.33 14.51
N CYS A 503 24.34 1.33 13.74
CA CYS A 503 23.10 0.59 13.99
C CYS A 503 23.01 0.03 15.41
N LYS A 504 24.09 -0.54 15.95
CA LYS A 504 24.10 -1.09 17.32
C LYS A 504 23.84 -0.04 18.40
N THR A 505 24.33 1.18 18.22
CA THR A 505 24.14 2.27 19.19
C THR A 505 22.75 2.89 19.06
N ILE A 506 22.22 2.96 17.84
CA ILE A 506 20.94 3.61 17.56
C ILE A 506 19.76 2.74 18.06
N PHE A 507 19.89 1.42 17.96
CA PHE A 507 18.88 0.42 18.34
C PHE A 507 19.12 -0.20 19.73
N ALA A 508 20.16 0.23 20.45
CA ALA A 508 20.31 -0.05 21.88
C ALA A 508 19.28 0.75 22.70
#